data_AF-A0A6P2CL89-F1
#
_entry.id   AF-A0A6P2CL89-F1
#
_cell.length_a   1.000
_cell.length_b   1.000
_cell.length_c   1.000
_cell.angle_alpha   90.00
_cell.angle_beta   90.00
_cell.angle_gamma   90.00
#
_symmetry.space_group_name_H-M   'P 1'
#
loop_
_entity.id
_entity.type
_entity.pdbx_description
1 polymer ?
#
loop_
_entity_poly.entity_id
_entity_poly.type
_entity_poly.pdbx_seq_one_letter_code
_entity_poly.pdbx_strand_id
1 'polypeptide(L)'
;MASMGKTVRKDLLIMKIVVAKEINEELESWQNRQTESVLFITWTSDIIYESRENEVNLYDFTRHRNGHIELTNLPFSKYQILNYSSVSGEHQFEFKNFNDQIVNKIFLANEDLGVQTTYNYDKYQKIVSVDHFRSTGLVQQVIYDDKGDPITNRFIGTHKKIEIYWQRMNNELTETGMMLFDHNEQSFYNSYWDWQFQEFYKVINKNQNVTEIISYELPTLNSHIKTRKVQKGHFY
;
A
#
# COMPACT_ATOMS: atom_id res chain seq x y z
N MET A 1 -34.23 -17.33 -48.36
CA MET A 1 -32.81 -17.00 -48.17
C MET A 1 -32.61 -16.59 -46.72
N ALA A 2 -31.99 -17.46 -45.92
CA ALA A 2 -31.73 -17.20 -44.52
C ALA A 2 -30.48 -16.30 -44.40
N SER A 3 -30.65 -15.13 -43.78
CA SER A 3 -29.55 -14.25 -43.36
C SER A 3 -28.96 -14.84 -42.08
N MET A 4 -27.79 -15.48 -42.20
CA MET A 4 -26.97 -15.82 -41.04
C MET A 4 -26.32 -14.52 -40.52
N GLY A 5 -26.99 -13.90 -39.54
CA GLY A 5 -26.31 -12.96 -38.65
C GLY A 5 -25.21 -13.71 -37.90
N LYS A 6 -23.95 -13.40 -38.19
CA LYS A 6 -22.82 -13.78 -37.35
C LYS A 6 -23.02 -13.13 -35.98
N THR A 7 -23.57 -13.89 -35.04
CA THR A 7 -23.41 -13.61 -33.62
C THR A 7 -21.91 -13.67 -33.35
N VAL A 8 -21.26 -12.52 -33.22
CA VAL A 8 -19.91 -12.44 -32.65
C VAL A 8 -20.02 -13.08 -31.27
N ARG A 9 -19.48 -14.30 -31.12
CA ARG A 9 -19.29 -14.88 -29.79
C ARG A 9 -18.42 -13.87 -29.06
N LYS A 10 -18.92 -13.32 -27.94
CA LYS A 10 -18.01 -12.88 -26.87
C LYS A 10 -17.25 -14.14 -26.49
N ASP A 11 -16.10 -14.33 -27.10
CA ASP A 11 -15.20 -15.40 -26.73
C ASP A 11 -15.03 -15.30 -25.22
N LEU A 12 -15.35 -16.39 -24.51
CA LEU A 12 -15.04 -16.57 -23.10
C LEU A 12 -13.52 -16.50 -23.00
N LEU A 13 -12.98 -15.28 -22.86
CA LEU A 13 -11.54 -15.05 -22.73
C LEU A 13 -11.07 -15.82 -21.51
N ILE A 14 -10.34 -16.90 -21.77
CA ILE A 14 -9.69 -17.71 -20.74
C ILE A 14 -8.60 -16.85 -20.12
N MET A 15 -8.53 -16.85 -18.79
CA MET A 15 -7.65 -15.97 -18.02
C MET A 15 -6.79 -16.74 -17.02
N LYS A 16 -5.52 -16.35 -16.92
CA LYS A 16 -4.67 -16.64 -15.77
C LYS A 16 -4.61 -15.43 -14.85
N ILE A 17 -4.62 -15.68 -13.55
CA ILE A 17 -4.43 -14.65 -12.53
C ILE A 17 -3.07 -14.87 -11.87
N VAL A 18 -2.24 -13.83 -11.86
CA VAL A 18 -0.98 -13.83 -11.10
C VAL A 18 -1.14 -12.90 -9.91
N VAL A 19 -0.92 -13.43 -8.72
CA VAL A 19 -0.89 -12.65 -7.48
C VAL A 19 0.57 -12.45 -7.09
N ALA A 20 1.00 -11.21 -6.91
CA ALA A 20 2.39 -10.84 -6.64
C ALA A 20 2.47 -9.60 -5.72
N LYS A 21 3.63 -9.35 -5.10
CA LYS A 21 3.86 -8.08 -4.38
C LYS A 21 3.80 -6.87 -5.35
N GLU A 22 4.49 -6.99 -6.48
CA GLU A 22 4.63 -6.00 -7.54
C GLU A 22 4.95 -6.71 -8.88
N ILE A 23 4.73 -6.05 -10.01
CA ILE A 23 5.15 -6.58 -11.33
C ILE A 23 6.64 -6.28 -11.55
N ASN A 24 7.38 -7.27 -12.06
CA ASN A 24 8.80 -7.16 -12.38
C ASN A 24 9.11 -7.69 -13.80
N GLU A 25 10.35 -7.54 -14.27
CA GLU A 25 10.79 -7.96 -15.62
C GLU A 25 10.56 -9.45 -15.92
N GLU A 26 10.65 -10.32 -14.91
CA GLU A 26 10.40 -11.76 -15.08
C GLU A 26 8.92 -12.02 -15.36
N LEU A 27 8.03 -11.40 -14.59
CA LEU A 27 6.57 -11.49 -14.78
C LEU A 27 6.14 -10.93 -16.13
N GLU A 28 6.74 -9.82 -16.55
CA GLU A 28 6.53 -9.23 -17.89
C GLU A 28 6.96 -10.18 -19.00
N SER A 29 8.18 -10.70 -18.89
CA SER A 29 8.76 -11.61 -19.89
C SER A 29 7.93 -12.88 -20.03
N TRP A 30 7.39 -13.38 -18.91
CA TRP A 30 6.49 -14.53 -18.90
C TRP A 30 5.12 -14.20 -19.51
N GLN A 31 4.52 -13.05 -19.17
CA GLN A 31 3.24 -12.60 -19.70
C GLN A 31 3.26 -12.55 -21.23
N ASN A 32 4.34 -12.00 -21.81
CA ASN A 32 4.51 -11.87 -23.26
C ASN A 32 4.55 -13.22 -24.00
N ARG A 33 4.71 -14.34 -23.29
CA ARG A 33 4.69 -15.71 -23.84
C ARG A 33 3.33 -16.41 -23.67
N GLN A 34 2.38 -15.81 -22.95
CA GLN A 34 1.08 -16.43 -22.70
C GLN A 34 0.13 -16.19 -23.88
N THR A 35 -0.61 -17.24 -24.23
CA THR A 35 -1.69 -17.18 -25.24
C THR A 35 -3.04 -16.79 -24.62
N GLU A 36 -3.17 -16.93 -23.30
CA GLU A 36 -4.35 -16.57 -22.51
C GLU A 36 -4.22 -15.16 -21.94
N SER A 37 -5.34 -14.52 -21.59
CA SER A 37 -5.31 -13.22 -20.90
C SER A 37 -4.66 -13.37 -19.53
N VAL A 38 -3.85 -12.39 -19.12
CA VAL A 38 -3.22 -12.37 -17.79
C VAL A 38 -3.69 -11.14 -17.02
N LEU A 39 -4.26 -11.38 -15.85
CA LEU A 39 -4.56 -10.34 -14.86
C LEU A 39 -3.55 -10.43 -13.73
N PHE A 40 -2.90 -9.30 -13.41
CA PHE A 40 -2.09 -9.19 -12.21
C PHE A 40 -2.91 -8.64 -11.05
N ILE A 41 -2.76 -9.23 -9.88
CA ILE A 41 -3.26 -8.68 -8.62
C ILE A 41 -2.04 -8.40 -7.74
N THR A 42 -1.78 -7.12 -7.45
CA THR A 42 -0.64 -6.70 -6.64
C THR A 42 -1.06 -6.05 -5.32
N TRP A 43 -0.13 -5.91 -4.39
CA TRP A 43 -0.41 -5.28 -3.10
C TRP A 43 0.72 -4.41 -2.58
N THR A 44 1.72 -4.03 -3.38
CA THR A 44 2.77 -3.17 -2.84
C THR A 44 2.16 -1.88 -2.27
N SER A 45 2.54 -1.53 -1.05
CA SER A 45 2.18 -0.27 -0.40
C SER A 45 3.09 0.88 -0.85
N ASP A 46 4.07 0.61 -1.73
CA ASP A 46 5.02 1.61 -2.18
C ASP A 46 4.29 2.72 -2.93
N ILE A 47 4.48 3.95 -2.43
CA ILE A 47 3.75 5.14 -2.90
C ILE A 47 4.12 5.50 -4.35
N ILE A 48 5.34 5.14 -4.77
CA ILE A 48 5.90 5.43 -6.11
C ILE A 48 5.45 4.41 -7.16
N TYR A 49 4.75 3.35 -6.75
CA TYR A 49 4.35 2.30 -7.67
C TYR A 49 3.18 2.72 -8.58
N GLU A 50 3.39 2.63 -9.89
CA GLU A 50 2.36 2.88 -10.91
C GLU A 50 1.75 1.57 -11.39
N SER A 51 0.41 1.46 -11.32
CA SER A 51 -0.32 0.28 -11.78
C SER A 51 -0.51 0.29 -13.30
N ARG A 52 -0.53 -0.91 -13.89
CA ARG A 52 -0.77 -1.12 -15.32
C ARG A 52 -2.25 -1.34 -15.61
N GLU A 53 -2.65 -1.22 -16.89
CA GLU A 53 -4.05 -1.45 -17.30
C GLU A 53 -4.60 -2.84 -16.93
N ASN A 54 -3.74 -3.86 -16.96
CA ASN A 54 -4.09 -5.25 -16.64
C ASN A 54 -3.70 -5.65 -15.21
N GLU A 55 -3.61 -4.66 -14.33
CA GLU A 55 -3.20 -4.83 -12.94
C GLU A 55 -4.24 -4.25 -11.99
N VAL A 56 -4.60 -5.02 -10.97
CA VAL A 56 -5.40 -4.57 -9.84
C VAL A 56 -4.50 -4.48 -8.62
N ASN A 57 -4.30 -3.29 -8.07
CA ASN A 57 -3.55 -3.16 -6.83
C ASN A 57 -4.49 -3.03 -5.63
N LEU A 58 -4.28 -3.86 -4.60
CA LEU A 58 -5.12 -3.87 -3.40
C LEU A 58 -5.11 -2.54 -2.61
N TYR A 59 -4.08 -1.72 -2.78
CA TYR A 59 -3.89 -0.43 -2.12
C TYR A 59 -4.25 0.76 -3.00
N ASP A 60 -4.96 0.58 -4.10
CA ASP A 60 -5.37 1.71 -4.96
C ASP A 60 -6.13 2.80 -4.21
N PHE A 61 -6.74 2.49 -3.05
CA PHE A 61 -7.39 3.49 -2.19
C PHE A 61 -6.44 4.56 -1.60
N THR A 62 -5.13 4.30 -1.50
CA THR A 62 -4.12 5.31 -1.10
C THR A 62 -3.54 6.07 -2.30
N ARG A 63 -3.79 5.59 -3.53
CA ARG A 63 -3.14 6.06 -4.77
C ARG A 63 -3.98 7.04 -5.58
N HIS A 64 -5.28 7.13 -5.31
CA HIS A 64 -6.17 8.06 -6.00
C HIS A 64 -6.19 9.43 -5.32
N ARG A 65 -5.53 10.43 -5.93
CA ARG A 65 -5.90 11.87 -5.98
C ARG A 65 -4.76 12.72 -6.54
N ASN A 66 -5.07 13.59 -7.49
CA ASN A 66 -4.16 14.63 -7.98
C ASN A 66 -4.20 15.85 -7.05
N GLY A 67 -3.05 16.31 -6.58
CA GLY A 67 -2.86 17.48 -5.70
C GLY A 67 -1.52 17.38 -4.96
N HIS A 68 -1.16 18.37 -4.15
CA HIS A 68 0.00 18.36 -3.22
C HIS A 68 -0.41 19.05 -1.91
N ILE A 69 0.25 18.73 -0.79
CA ILE A 69 -0.03 19.33 0.52
C ILE A 69 1.05 20.35 0.79
N GLU A 70 0.63 21.60 0.85
CA GLU A 70 1.51 22.70 1.24
C GLU A 70 1.86 22.58 2.73
N LEU A 71 3.07 23.01 3.08
CA LEU A 71 3.55 23.08 4.46
C LEU A 71 2.52 23.76 5.41
N THR A 72 1.88 24.83 4.95
CA THR A 72 0.86 25.61 5.67
C THR A 72 -0.37 24.82 6.08
N ASN A 73 -0.65 23.69 5.42
CA ASN A 73 -1.82 22.86 5.66
C ASN A 73 -1.54 21.71 6.64
N LEU A 74 -0.31 21.58 7.16
CA LEU A 74 -0.03 20.64 8.23
C LEU A 74 -0.71 21.09 9.54
N PRO A 75 -1.15 20.15 10.40
CA PRO A 75 -1.84 20.46 11.65
C PRO A 75 -0.84 20.96 12.72
N PHE A 76 -0.26 22.14 12.51
CA PHE A 76 0.66 22.74 13.46
C PHE A 76 -0.04 23.07 14.78
N SER A 77 0.64 22.84 15.90
CA SER A 77 0.22 23.34 17.20
C SER A 77 0.80 24.74 17.43
N LYS A 78 0.04 25.60 18.13
CA LYS A 78 0.44 26.98 18.49
C LYS A 78 1.72 27.13 19.33
N TYR A 79 2.40 26.02 19.63
CA TYR A 79 3.60 25.94 20.46
C TYR A 79 4.85 25.48 19.70
N GLN A 80 4.75 25.28 18.39
CA GLN A 80 5.89 24.95 17.53
C GLN A 80 6.55 26.23 17.05
N ILE A 81 7.82 26.42 17.42
CA ILE A 81 8.67 27.49 16.89
C ILE A 81 9.38 26.91 15.65
N LEU A 82 9.15 27.52 14.49
CA LEU A 82 9.89 27.20 13.27
C LEU A 82 11.33 27.70 13.43
N ASN A 83 12.30 26.79 13.55
CA ASN A 83 13.71 27.13 13.45
C ASN A 83 14.19 26.70 12.06
N TYR A 84 14.49 27.67 11.21
CA TYR A 84 14.98 27.37 9.86
C TYR A 84 16.44 26.86 9.93
N SER A 85 16.62 25.55 9.82
CA SER A 85 17.87 24.93 9.38
C SER A 85 17.59 24.05 8.17
N SER A 86 17.95 24.52 6.98
CA SER A 86 17.92 23.70 5.77
C SER A 86 19.20 22.85 5.73
N VAL A 87 19.08 21.54 5.85
CA VAL A 87 20.16 20.59 5.54
C VAL A 87 19.79 19.88 4.24
N SER A 88 20.37 20.35 3.13
CA SER A 88 20.15 19.75 1.82
C SER A 88 20.47 18.24 1.84
N GLY A 89 19.50 17.41 1.43
CA GLY A 89 19.65 15.94 1.36
C GLY A 89 19.27 15.17 2.63
N GLU A 90 18.94 15.85 3.74
CA GLU A 90 18.42 15.20 4.95
C GLU A 90 16.95 15.54 5.17
N HIS A 91 16.66 16.70 5.75
CA HIS A 91 15.32 17.22 6.05
C HIS A 91 15.32 18.74 5.83
N GLN A 92 14.22 19.28 5.34
CA GLN A 92 14.15 20.68 4.90
C GLN A 92 13.69 21.63 6.00
N PHE A 93 12.88 21.18 6.96
CA PHE A 93 12.46 22.00 8.11
C PHE A 93 12.55 21.23 9.44
N GLU A 94 12.96 21.93 10.50
CA GLU A 94 12.99 21.44 11.88
C GLU A 94 12.18 22.39 12.78
N PHE A 95 11.20 21.86 13.50
CA PHE A 95 10.39 22.62 14.46
C PHE A 95 10.78 22.23 15.87
N LYS A 96 10.96 23.22 16.73
CA LYS A 96 11.33 23.03 18.13
C LYS A 96 10.31 23.66 19.07
N ASN A 97 10.25 23.16 20.30
CA ASN A 97 9.46 23.78 21.36
C ASN A 97 10.27 24.88 22.08
N PHE A 98 9.66 25.53 23.07
CA PHE A 98 10.30 26.59 23.87
C PHE A 98 11.54 26.15 24.66
N ASN A 99 11.76 24.85 24.81
CA ASN A 99 12.93 24.27 25.49
C ASN A 99 14.03 23.87 24.50
N ASP A 100 13.97 24.33 23.25
CA ASP A 100 14.89 23.96 22.15
C ASP A 100 14.91 22.45 21.83
N GLN A 101 13.83 21.73 22.17
CA GLN A 101 13.68 20.31 21.85
C GLN A 101 12.98 20.16 20.50
N ILE A 102 13.46 19.26 19.66
CA ILE A 102 12.83 18.96 18.36
C ILE A 102 11.45 18.36 18.60
N VAL A 103 10.45 18.90 17.93
CA VAL A 103 9.06 18.41 17.90
C VAL A 103 8.79 17.74 16.57
N ASN A 104 9.25 18.34 15.46
CA ASN A 104 9.06 17.78 14.12
C ASN A 104 10.25 18.01 13.20
N LYS A 105 10.48 17.06 12.29
CA LYS A 105 11.30 17.24 11.09
C LYS A 105 10.46 16.98 9.86
N ILE A 106 10.55 17.85 8.86
CA ILE A 106 9.73 17.80 7.64
C ILE A 106 10.63 17.62 6.43
N PHE A 107 10.23 16.66 5.61
CA PHE A 107 10.88 16.27 4.37
C PHE A 107 9.97 16.68 3.21
N LEU A 108 10.50 17.46 2.27
CA LEU A 108 9.80 17.89 1.07
C LEU A 108 10.10 16.98 -0.12
N ALA A 109 9.15 16.87 -1.04
CA ALA A 109 9.38 16.29 -2.34
C ALA A 109 10.30 17.20 -3.18
N ASN A 110 11.18 16.57 -3.97
CA ASN A 110 12.27 17.24 -4.68
C ASN A 110 11.81 18.24 -5.76
N GLU A 111 10.58 18.12 -6.28
CA GLU A 111 10.15 18.84 -7.49
C GLU A 111 9.11 19.95 -7.25
N ASP A 112 8.33 19.89 -6.17
CA ASP A 112 7.14 20.75 -5.98
C ASP A 112 7.02 21.41 -4.59
N LEU A 113 8.02 21.24 -3.71
CA LEU A 113 8.02 21.71 -2.31
C LEU A 113 6.85 21.16 -1.46
N GLY A 114 6.14 20.14 -1.94
CA GLY A 114 5.10 19.46 -1.19
C GLY A 114 5.70 18.67 -0.02
N VAL A 115 4.99 18.61 1.10
CA VAL A 115 5.44 17.77 2.22
C VAL A 115 5.33 16.31 1.82
N GLN A 116 6.43 15.56 1.91
CA GLN A 116 6.49 14.14 1.62
C GLN A 116 6.42 13.32 2.92
N THR A 117 7.22 13.69 3.91
CA THR A 117 7.31 12.96 5.18
C THR A 117 7.47 13.91 6.35
N THR A 118 6.89 13.58 7.51
CA THR A 118 7.15 14.26 8.78
C THR A 118 7.53 13.24 9.85
N TYR A 119 8.63 13.51 10.55
CA TYR A 119 9.01 12.77 11.75
C TYR A 119 8.53 13.57 12.97
N ASN A 120 7.83 12.92 13.87
CA ASN A 120 7.29 13.50 15.10
C ASN A 120 8.07 12.97 16.30
N TYR A 121 8.48 13.87 17.19
CA TYR A 121 9.33 13.58 18.34
C TYR A 121 8.61 13.83 19.66
N ASP A 122 8.91 13.00 20.66
CA ASP A 122 8.50 13.24 22.04
C ASP A 122 9.47 14.19 22.79
N LYS A 123 9.12 14.47 24.05
CA LYS A 123 9.96 15.26 24.98
C LYS A 123 11.31 14.62 25.32
N TYR A 124 11.50 13.33 25.00
CA TYR A 124 12.76 12.58 25.19
C TYR A 124 13.57 12.48 23.89
N GLN A 125 13.16 13.18 22.83
CA GLN A 125 13.80 13.17 21.51
C GLN A 125 13.77 11.81 20.81
N LYS A 126 12.75 11.00 21.10
CA LYS A 126 12.45 9.76 20.38
C LYS A 126 11.37 10.01 19.33
N ILE A 127 11.48 9.33 18.19
CA ILE A 127 10.46 9.37 17.15
C ILE A 127 9.23 8.59 17.66
N VAL A 128 8.09 9.26 17.74
CA VAL A 128 6.81 8.64 18.13
C VAL A 128 5.93 8.33 16.94
N SER A 129 6.07 9.07 15.85
CA SER A 129 5.43 8.72 14.58
C SER A 129 6.15 9.27 13.37
N VAL A 130 6.00 8.54 12.26
CA VAL A 130 6.40 8.96 10.92
C VAL A 130 5.14 9.04 10.06
N ASP A 131 4.91 10.22 9.52
CA ASP A 131 3.74 10.54 8.70
C ASP A 131 4.17 10.72 7.25
N HIS A 132 3.61 9.93 6.34
CA HIS A 132 3.82 10.07 4.91
C HIS A 132 2.62 10.72 4.26
N PHE A 133 2.90 11.71 3.43
CA PHE A 133 1.91 12.53 2.77
C PHE A 133 1.98 12.29 1.26
N ARG A 134 0.80 12.28 0.64
CA ARG A 134 0.66 12.38 -0.80
C ARG A 134 -0.52 13.25 -1.09
N SER A 135 -0.36 14.08 -2.10
CA SER A 135 -1.42 14.97 -2.53
C SER A 135 -1.97 15.80 -1.38
N THR A 136 -3.26 15.75 -1.09
CA THR A 136 -3.90 16.67 -0.13
C THR A 136 -3.90 16.16 1.32
N GLY A 137 -3.17 15.10 1.68
CA GLY A 137 -3.26 14.56 3.03
C GLY A 137 -2.31 13.44 3.43
N LEU A 138 -2.44 13.03 4.69
CA LEU A 138 -1.75 11.89 5.28
C LEU A 138 -2.24 10.60 4.61
N VAL A 139 -1.34 9.84 3.99
CA VAL A 139 -1.65 8.56 3.33
C VAL A 139 -1.13 7.35 4.10
N GLN A 140 -0.09 7.54 4.90
CA GLN A 140 0.42 6.52 5.79
C GLN A 140 0.95 7.13 7.09
N GLN A 141 0.75 6.45 8.21
CA GLN A 141 1.33 6.82 9.50
C GLN A 141 1.87 5.58 10.20
N VAL A 142 3.12 5.62 10.62
CA VAL A 142 3.74 4.60 11.47
C VAL A 142 3.91 5.19 12.87
N ILE A 143 3.39 4.50 13.88
CA ILE A 143 3.47 4.91 15.30
C ILE A 143 4.41 3.95 16.01
N TYR A 144 5.29 4.49 16.83
CA TYR A 144 6.32 3.75 17.55
C TYR A 144 6.08 3.75 19.06
N ASP A 145 6.54 2.70 19.75
CA ASP A 145 6.64 2.68 21.21
C ASP A 145 7.91 3.38 21.72
N ASP A 146 8.06 3.40 23.05
CA ASP A 146 9.24 3.99 23.72
C ASP A 146 10.57 3.29 23.38
N LYS A 147 10.54 2.10 22.76
CA LYS A 147 11.72 1.34 22.32
C LYS A 147 12.04 1.59 20.85
N GLY A 148 11.20 2.33 20.13
CA GLY A 148 11.33 2.55 18.69
C GLY A 148 10.80 1.40 17.85
N ASP A 149 10.03 0.49 18.43
CA ASP A 149 9.33 -0.56 17.68
C ASP A 149 8.02 0.01 17.13
N PRO A 150 7.67 -0.26 15.86
CA PRO A 150 6.39 0.17 15.33
C PRO A 150 5.28 -0.62 16.04
N ILE A 151 4.29 0.07 16.59
CA ILE A 151 3.10 -0.52 17.23
C ILE A 151 1.87 -0.45 16.33
N THR A 152 1.84 0.50 15.40
CA THR A 152 0.72 0.67 14.48
C THR A 152 1.21 1.20 13.15
N ASN A 153 0.75 0.60 12.06
CA ASN A 153 0.91 1.13 10.71
C ASN A 153 -0.49 1.42 10.15
N ARG A 154 -0.75 2.66 9.77
CA ARG A 154 -2.04 3.13 9.27
C ARG A 154 -1.92 3.48 7.80
N PHE A 155 -2.80 2.95 6.97
CA PHE A 155 -2.97 3.36 5.57
C PHE A 155 -4.31 4.09 5.44
N ILE A 156 -4.28 5.31 4.90
CA ILE A 156 -5.44 6.19 4.87
C ILE A 156 -5.77 6.50 3.42
N GLY A 157 -6.96 6.09 3.00
CA GLY A 157 -7.57 6.49 1.74
C GLY A 157 -8.75 7.43 1.98
N THR A 158 -9.43 7.77 0.88
CA THR A 158 -10.55 8.72 0.93
C THR A 158 -11.71 8.24 1.81
N HIS A 159 -12.09 6.96 1.68
CA HIS A 159 -13.27 6.38 2.33
C HIS A 159 -12.92 5.12 3.13
N LYS A 160 -11.63 4.75 3.14
CA LYS A 160 -11.11 3.54 3.75
C LYS A 160 -9.88 3.86 4.58
N LYS A 161 -9.73 3.16 5.70
CA LYS A 161 -8.54 3.21 6.53
C LYS A 161 -8.20 1.82 7.03
N ILE A 162 -6.95 1.42 6.87
CA ILE A 162 -6.41 0.18 7.43
C ILE A 162 -5.51 0.56 8.60
N GLU A 163 -5.66 -0.11 9.74
CA GLU A 163 -4.68 -0.09 10.83
C GLU A 163 -4.16 -1.51 11.05
N ILE A 164 -2.84 -1.68 11.03
CA ILE A 164 -2.15 -2.93 11.33
C ILE A 164 -1.47 -2.76 12.69
N TYR A 165 -1.68 -3.71 13.58
CA TYR A 165 -1.12 -3.70 14.92
C TYR A 165 0.06 -4.65 15.03
N TRP A 166 1.10 -4.18 15.72
CA TRP A 166 2.34 -4.90 15.89
C TRP A 166 2.69 -4.93 17.38
N GLN A 167 3.27 -6.05 17.81
CA GLN A 167 3.76 -6.22 19.17
C GLN A 167 5.04 -7.02 19.16
N ARG A 168 6.01 -6.63 20.00
CA ARG A 168 7.19 -7.46 20.24
C ARG A 168 6.83 -8.65 21.11
N MET A 169 6.92 -9.85 20.55
CA MET A 169 6.73 -11.14 21.22
C MET A 169 7.96 -12.01 20.98
N ASN A 170 8.53 -12.60 22.03
CA ASN A 170 9.72 -13.46 21.92
C ASN A 170 10.91 -12.80 21.19
N ASN A 171 11.10 -11.50 21.38
CA ASN A 171 12.12 -10.69 20.72
C ASN A 171 11.96 -10.53 19.18
N GLU A 172 10.80 -10.87 18.65
CA GLU A 172 10.42 -10.63 17.25
C GLU A 172 9.22 -9.68 17.20
N LEU A 173 9.16 -8.86 16.16
CA LEU A 173 8.00 -8.02 15.92
C LEU A 173 6.94 -8.87 15.21
N THR A 174 5.83 -9.10 15.89
CA THR A 174 4.72 -9.93 15.39
C THR A 174 3.52 -9.06 15.12
N GLU A 175 2.87 -9.29 13.98
CA GLU A 175 1.57 -8.70 13.68
C GLU A 175 0.49 -9.33 14.55
N THR A 176 -0.28 -8.53 15.27
CA THR A 176 -1.28 -8.99 16.23
C THR A 176 -2.72 -8.78 15.79
N GLY A 177 -2.92 -8.06 14.69
CA GLY A 177 -4.23 -7.87 14.10
C GLY A 177 -4.26 -6.74 13.09
N MET A 178 -5.42 -6.64 12.44
CA MET A 178 -5.72 -5.55 11.52
C MET A 178 -7.16 -5.10 11.73
N MET A 179 -7.37 -3.80 11.63
CA MET A 179 -8.68 -3.18 11.57
C MET A 179 -8.87 -2.48 10.23
N LEU A 180 -10.03 -2.69 9.63
CA LEU A 180 -10.49 -1.99 8.44
C LEU A 180 -11.66 -1.09 8.80
N PHE A 181 -11.53 0.20 8.50
CA PHE A 181 -12.66 1.12 8.41
C PHE A 181 -13.04 1.31 6.95
N ASP A 182 -14.31 1.12 6.63
CA ASP A 182 -14.85 1.29 5.28
C ASP A 182 -16.26 1.90 5.40
N HIS A 183 -16.48 3.10 4.86
CA HIS A 183 -17.78 3.80 4.92
C HIS A 183 -18.44 3.84 6.32
N ASN A 184 -17.64 4.09 7.37
CA ASN A 184 -18.02 4.12 8.80
C ASN A 184 -18.32 2.74 9.44
N GLU A 185 -18.13 1.64 8.73
CA GLU A 185 -18.14 0.31 9.32
C GLU A 185 -16.73 -0.11 9.71
N GLN A 186 -16.62 -0.81 10.84
CA GLN A 186 -15.36 -1.30 11.38
C GLN A 186 -15.36 -2.83 11.35
N SER A 187 -14.34 -3.40 10.72
CA SER A 187 -14.10 -4.85 10.66
C SER A 187 -12.73 -5.16 11.25
N PHE A 188 -12.63 -6.29 11.93
CA PHE A 188 -11.38 -6.77 12.53
C PHE A 188 -10.95 -8.09 11.91
N TYR A 189 -9.64 -8.24 11.76
CA TYR A 189 -8.97 -9.41 11.21
C TYR A 189 -7.86 -9.85 12.15
N ASN A 190 -7.64 -11.16 12.26
CA ASN A 190 -6.55 -11.70 13.10
C ASN A 190 -5.18 -11.33 12.53
N SER A 191 -5.11 -11.16 11.21
CA SER A 191 -3.95 -10.64 10.51
C SER A 191 -4.35 -9.81 9.30
N TYR A 192 -3.46 -8.92 8.90
CA TYR A 192 -3.43 -8.24 7.63
C TYR A 192 -3.44 -9.23 6.46
N TRP A 193 -2.77 -10.37 6.60
CA TRP A 193 -2.81 -11.45 5.61
C TRP A 193 -4.21 -12.05 5.42
N ASP A 194 -4.97 -12.22 6.50
CA ASP A 194 -6.35 -12.74 6.40
C ASP A 194 -7.23 -11.82 5.55
N TRP A 195 -7.09 -10.50 5.75
CA TRP A 195 -7.79 -9.52 4.92
C TRP A 195 -7.31 -9.56 3.47
N GLN A 196 -6.00 -9.58 3.23
CA GLN A 196 -5.45 -9.65 1.87
C GLN A 196 -5.95 -10.89 1.13
N PHE A 197 -5.97 -12.05 1.78
CA PHE A 197 -6.52 -13.27 1.20
C PHE A 197 -8.00 -13.13 0.83
N GLN A 198 -8.81 -12.56 1.72
CA GLN A 198 -10.21 -12.29 1.42
C GLN A 198 -10.38 -11.35 0.22
N GLU A 199 -9.57 -10.29 0.11
CA GLU A 199 -9.62 -9.38 -1.04
C GLU A 199 -9.15 -10.06 -2.34
N PHE A 200 -8.11 -10.90 -2.31
CA PHE A 200 -7.72 -11.70 -3.48
C PHE A 200 -8.90 -12.56 -3.95
N TYR A 201 -9.58 -13.27 -3.04
CA TYR A 201 -10.73 -14.08 -3.41
C TYR A 201 -11.88 -13.24 -3.98
N LYS A 202 -12.16 -12.05 -3.42
CA LYS A 202 -13.18 -11.15 -3.96
C LYS A 202 -12.85 -10.71 -5.38
N VAL A 203 -11.59 -10.37 -5.68
CA VAL A 203 -11.15 -9.98 -7.03
C VAL A 203 -11.19 -11.18 -7.97
N ILE A 204 -10.64 -12.32 -7.57
CA ILE A 204 -10.64 -13.56 -8.37
C ILE A 204 -12.07 -13.98 -8.73
N ASN A 205 -13.00 -14.01 -7.77
CA ASN A 205 -14.38 -14.44 -7.97
C ASN A 205 -15.20 -13.49 -8.86
N LYS A 206 -14.76 -12.24 -9.08
CA LYS A 206 -15.40 -11.31 -10.02
C LYS A 206 -15.04 -11.61 -11.48
N ASN A 207 -13.97 -12.38 -11.72
CA ASN A 207 -13.52 -12.72 -13.06
C ASN A 207 -14.14 -14.04 -13.53
N GLN A 208 -14.56 -14.08 -14.79
CA GLN A 208 -15.10 -15.30 -15.42
C GLN A 208 -13.99 -16.08 -16.12
N ASN A 209 -14.08 -17.42 -16.13
CA ASN A 209 -13.19 -18.33 -16.87
C ASN A 209 -11.70 -18.29 -16.47
N VAL A 210 -11.44 -18.19 -15.16
CA VAL A 210 -10.08 -18.30 -14.61
C VAL A 210 -9.61 -19.76 -14.71
N THR A 211 -8.54 -20.03 -15.46
CA THR A 211 -7.98 -21.39 -15.62
C THR A 211 -6.89 -21.73 -14.62
N GLU A 212 -6.16 -20.72 -14.15
CA GLU A 212 -5.08 -20.90 -13.18
C GLU A 212 -4.87 -19.65 -12.33
N ILE A 213 -4.56 -19.87 -11.06
CA ILE A 213 -4.08 -18.84 -10.13
C ILE A 213 -2.60 -19.13 -9.83
N ILE A 214 -1.75 -18.13 -9.96
CA ILE A 214 -0.31 -18.24 -9.72
C ILE A 214 0.05 -17.34 -8.54
N SER A 215 0.44 -17.96 -7.42
CA SER A 215 0.92 -17.27 -6.22
C SER A 215 2.44 -17.08 -6.32
N TYR A 216 2.89 -15.87 -6.69
CA TYR A 216 4.29 -15.55 -6.95
C TYR A 216 4.97 -14.93 -5.73
N GLU A 217 5.91 -15.66 -5.14
CA GLU A 217 6.60 -15.36 -3.87
C GLU A 217 5.68 -15.45 -2.63
N LEU A 218 4.54 -16.14 -2.76
CA LEU A 218 3.46 -16.10 -1.78
C LEU A 218 3.00 -17.49 -1.33
N PRO A 219 2.29 -17.60 -0.19
CA PRO A 219 1.53 -18.79 0.13
C PRO A 219 0.51 -19.12 -0.97
N THR A 220 0.28 -20.41 -1.20
CA THR A 220 -0.72 -20.87 -2.16
C THR A 220 -2.11 -20.46 -1.69
N LEU A 221 -2.90 -19.89 -2.61
CA LEU A 221 -4.32 -19.63 -2.37
C LEU A 221 -5.10 -20.96 -2.40
N ASN A 222 -5.87 -21.24 -1.35
CA ASN A 222 -6.76 -22.39 -1.32
C ASN A 222 -8.01 -22.08 -2.14
N SER A 223 -8.02 -22.55 -3.39
CA SER A 223 -9.12 -22.32 -4.34
C SER A 223 -9.56 -23.63 -4.99
N HIS A 224 -10.80 -23.65 -5.48
CA HIS A 224 -11.31 -24.70 -6.37
C HIS A 224 -10.72 -24.58 -7.79
N ILE A 225 -10.11 -23.44 -8.11
CA ILE A 225 -9.35 -23.20 -9.34
C ILE A 225 -7.93 -23.75 -9.15
N LYS A 226 -7.35 -24.32 -10.20
CA LYS A 226 -5.97 -24.79 -10.21
C LYS A 226 -5.04 -23.68 -9.71
N THR A 227 -4.27 -23.94 -8.65
CA THR A 227 -3.35 -22.96 -8.07
C THR A 227 -1.93 -23.51 -8.03
N ARG A 228 -0.94 -22.70 -8.43
CA ARG A 228 0.49 -23.02 -8.30
C ARG A 228 1.24 -21.93 -7.54
N LYS A 229 2.21 -22.34 -6.72
CA LYS A 229 3.16 -21.43 -6.07
C LYS A 229 4.44 -21.36 -6.89
N VAL A 230 4.95 -20.15 -7.09
CA VAL A 230 6.16 -19.88 -7.87
C VAL A 230 7.08 -18.98 -7.06
N GLN A 231 8.39 -19.23 -7.12
CA GLN A 231 9.41 -18.37 -6.52
C GLN A 231 10.07 -17.49 -7.60
N LYS A 232 10.68 -16.38 -7.20
CA LYS A 232 11.48 -15.53 -8.08
C LYS A 232 12.58 -16.32 -8.78
N GLY A 233 12.74 -16.10 -10.08
CA GLY A 233 13.66 -16.82 -10.95
C GLY A 233 13.14 -18.17 -11.47
N HIS A 234 11.92 -18.56 -11.10
CA HIS A 234 11.35 -19.88 -11.38
C HIS A 234 9.98 -19.81 -12.09
N PHE A 235 9.68 -18.72 -12.78
CA PHE A 235 8.40 -18.58 -13.48
C PHE A 235 8.24 -19.44 -14.75
N TYR A 236 9.36 -19.96 -15.26
CA TYR A 236 9.46 -20.73 -16.51
C TYR A 236 9.18 -22.22 -16.33
#